data_AF-A0A9P3JHG2-F1
#
_entry.id   AF-A0A9P3JHG2-F1
#
_cell.length_a   1.000
_cell.length_b   1.000
_cell.length_c   1.000
_cell.angle_alpha   90.00
_cell.angle_beta   90.00
_cell.angle_gamma   90.00
#
_symmetry.space_group_name_H-M   'P 1'
#
loop_
_entity.id
_entity.type
_entity.pdbx_description
1 polymer ?
#
loop_
_entity_poly.entity_id
_entity_poly.type
_entity_poly.pdbx_seq_one_letter_code
_entity_poly.pdbx_strand_id
1 'polypeptide(L)'
;MAAAAAAAAVTAGAIFASLPSRGVVRSLQKTPSSRKSFGRLVSTALLTAHGSQLAFFSGCQLSHALSDPAASKTRRRFATAAGPRAMGRSDTKSIEQLVELVKQKNSEHPVVVYSKTWCPYCMDVKRLLSKLHTNMLVVELDELVEEDELQEALYDLTGQRTIPNVFIGGKHIGGCDATVALHMKGKLVPLLAEAGAKE
;
A
#
# COMPACT_ATOMS: atom_id res chain seq x y z
N MET A 1 -20.46 -65.07 0.11
CA MET A 1 -21.06 -64.29 -1.00
C MET A 1 -19.94 -63.58 -1.72
N ALA A 2 -19.78 -63.87 -3.01
CA ALA A 2 -18.73 -63.40 -3.89
C ALA A 2 -19.29 -62.42 -4.93
N ALA A 3 -18.48 -61.44 -5.36
CA ALA A 3 -18.46 -60.69 -6.64
C ALA A 3 -17.73 -59.35 -6.37
N ALA A 4 -16.59 -58.96 -6.94
CA ALA A 4 -15.98 -59.00 -8.28
C ALA A 4 -16.46 -57.89 -9.26
N ALA A 5 -15.45 -57.19 -9.83
CA ALA A 5 -15.41 -56.38 -11.07
C ALA A 5 -16.09 -54.99 -11.07
N ALA A 6 -15.66 -53.92 -11.78
CA ALA A 6 -14.72 -53.67 -12.90
C ALA A 6 -14.30 -52.16 -12.81
N ALA A 7 -13.07 -51.69 -13.08
CA ALA A 7 -12.30 -51.57 -14.34
C ALA A 7 -12.96 -50.74 -15.46
N ALA A 8 -12.42 -49.53 -15.73
CA ALA A 8 -12.38 -48.92 -17.07
C ALA A 8 -11.25 -47.88 -17.15
N ALA A 9 -10.16 -48.30 -17.81
CA ALA A 9 -9.13 -47.43 -18.35
C ALA A 9 -9.55 -46.97 -19.76
N VAL A 10 -9.20 -45.74 -20.14
CA VAL A 10 -9.13 -45.34 -21.56
C VAL A 10 -7.71 -44.88 -21.84
N THR A 11 -7.06 -45.67 -22.67
CA THR A 11 -5.67 -45.58 -23.13
C THR A 11 -5.57 -44.78 -24.42
N ALA A 12 -4.45 -44.06 -24.52
CA ALA A 12 -3.57 -43.94 -25.68
C ALA A 12 -3.98 -43.07 -26.90
N GLY A 13 -3.06 -42.14 -27.21
CA GLY A 13 -2.93 -41.48 -28.50
C GLY A 13 -1.68 -40.59 -28.52
N ALA A 14 -0.50 -41.21 -28.64
CA ALA A 14 0.81 -40.57 -28.73
C ALA A 14 1.28 -40.41 -30.18
N ILE A 15 1.85 -39.25 -30.54
CA ILE A 15 2.80 -39.04 -31.65
C ILE A 15 3.72 -37.89 -31.18
N PHE A 16 4.92 -38.12 -30.63
CA PHE A 16 6.20 -38.56 -31.21
C PHE A 16 6.82 -37.60 -32.24
N ALA A 17 7.71 -36.72 -31.77
CA ALA A 17 8.96 -36.24 -32.39
C ALA A 17 9.43 -35.01 -31.60
N SER A 18 10.69 -34.75 -31.28
CA SER A 18 11.96 -35.45 -31.33
C SER A 18 12.93 -34.55 -30.55
N LEU A 19 13.75 -35.14 -29.68
CA LEU A 19 14.93 -34.49 -29.05
C LEU A 19 16.02 -34.19 -30.11
N PRO A 20 17.01 -33.32 -29.82
CA PRO A 20 18.26 -33.76 -29.17
C PRO A 20 18.76 -32.77 -28.08
N SER A 21 19.01 -33.16 -26.83
CA SER A 21 20.22 -33.80 -26.28
C SER A 21 21.56 -33.05 -26.47
N ARG A 22 22.02 -32.41 -25.39
CA ARG A 22 23.43 -32.13 -24.99
C ARG A 22 23.36 -31.38 -23.65
N GLY A 23 24.05 -31.72 -22.56
CA GLY A 23 25.03 -32.74 -22.26
C GLY A 23 25.44 -32.50 -20.79
N VAL A 24 25.40 -33.56 -20.00
CA VAL A 24 25.78 -33.63 -18.58
C VAL A 24 27.30 -33.57 -18.44
N VAL A 25 27.80 -32.76 -17.49
CA VAL A 25 28.96 -33.00 -16.59
C VAL A 25 29.13 -31.74 -15.72
N ARG A 26 29.45 -31.75 -14.41
CA ARG A 26 29.68 -32.77 -13.39
C ARG A 26 29.69 -32.04 -12.04
N SER A 27 29.04 -32.64 -11.05
CA SER A 27 29.54 -32.91 -9.69
C SER A 27 30.30 -31.82 -8.92
N LEU A 28 29.67 -31.39 -7.82
CA LEU A 28 30.18 -31.38 -6.44
C LEU A 28 31.65 -30.97 -6.22
N GLN A 29 31.86 -29.81 -5.60
CA GLN A 29 32.67 -29.73 -4.39
C GLN A 29 32.08 -28.77 -3.35
N LYS A 30 32.34 -29.16 -2.11
CA LYS A 30 31.81 -28.75 -0.81
C LYS A 30 32.73 -27.68 -0.20
N THR A 31 32.19 -26.73 0.55
CA THR A 31 32.57 -26.49 1.97
C THR A 31 31.81 -25.29 2.57
N PRO A 32 31.31 -25.43 3.81
CA PRO A 32 30.98 -24.33 4.71
C PRO A 32 32.15 -24.11 5.70
N SER A 33 32.51 -22.85 5.99
CA SER A 33 33.31 -22.48 7.17
C SER A 33 33.27 -20.95 7.32
N SER A 34 32.50 -20.41 8.27
CA SER A 34 32.86 -20.20 9.68
C SER A 34 33.87 -19.06 9.92
N ARG A 35 33.32 -17.92 10.35
CA ARG A 35 33.58 -17.27 11.65
C ARG A 35 35.02 -16.82 11.96
N LYS A 36 35.18 -15.52 12.24
CA LYS A 36 35.82 -14.87 13.43
C LYS A 36 36.07 -13.39 13.10
N SER A 37 35.38 -12.46 13.76
CA SER A 37 35.72 -11.87 15.08
C SER A 37 37.03 -11.10 15.06
N PHE A 38 36.93 -9.76 15.12
CA PHE A 38 37.91 -8.92 15.81
C PHE A 38 37.12 -7.82 16.55
N GLY A 39 37.04 -7.97 17.87
CA GLY A 39 36.53 -6.93 18.76
C GLY A 39 37.61 -5.92 19.13
N ARG A 40 37.17 -4.73 19.52
CA ARG A 40 37.75 -3.75 20.46
C ARG A 40 36.68 -2.66 20.60
N LEU A 41 36.39 -2.02 21.73
CA LEU A 41 36.85 -2.12 23.09
C LEU A 41 35.74 -1.50 23.94
N VAL A 42 35.57 -2.03 25.14
CA VAL A 42 34.85 -1.41 26.26
C VAL A 42 35.50 -0.07 26.61
N SER A 43 34.72 0.99 26.80
CA SER A 43 35.10 2.09 27.68
C SER A 43 33.88 2.64 28.41
N THR A 44 33.84 2.23 29.67
CA THR A 44 33.21 2.87 30.81
C THR A 44 33.64 4.33 30.97
N ALA A 45 32.70 5.24 31.19
CA ALA A 45 32.84 6.44 32.02
C ALA A 45 31.42 6.90 32.41
N LEU A 46 30.90 6.52 33.58
CA LEU A 46 30.98 7.23 34.87
C LEU A 46 30.44 8.67 34.85
N LEU A 47 29.37 8.85 35.65
CA LEU A 47 28.98 9.98 36.51
C LEU A 47 29.18 11.41 35.96
N THR A 48 28.11 12.22 35.99
CA THR A 48 27.90 13.13 37.12
C THR A 48 26.44 13.59 37.17
N ALA A 49 25.83 13.43 38.33
CA ALA A 49 24.58 14.07 38.72
C ALA A 49 24.88 15.49 39.22
N HIS A 50 24.12 16.48 38.74
CA HIS A 50 23.80 17.74 39.42
C HIS A 50 22.45 18.15 38.81
N GLY A 51 21.32 18.20 39.51
CA GLY A 51 21.16 18.76 40.84
C GLY A 51 20.89 20.26 40.69
N SER A 52 19.60 20.65 40.56
CA SER A 52 19.09 21.92 41.08
C SER A 52 17.57 21.90 41.15
N GLN A 53 17.12 21.93 42.39
CA GLN A 53 15.75 22.17 42.83
C GLN A 53 15.32 23.60 42.53
N LEU A 54 14.00 23.83 42.54
CA LEU A 54 13.24 24.94 43.14
C LEU A 54 11.90 25.00 42.38
N ALA A 55 10.81 24.38 42.85
CA ALA A 55 9.95 24.82 43.94
C ALA A 55 9.44 26.27 43.79
N PHE A 56 8.26 26.44 43.18
CA PHE A 56 7.31 27.54 43.45
C PHE A 56 5.90 26.97 43.18
N PHE A 57 5.16 26.56 44.21
CA PHE A 57 4.28 27.34 45.10
C PHE A 57 2.98 27.85 44.46
N SER A 58 1.90 27.66 45.24
CA SER A 58 0.50 28.11 45.07
C SER A 58 -0.35 27.27 44.12
N GLY A 59 -1.27 26.41 44.57
CA GLY A 59 -2.01 26.46 45.82
C GLY A 59 -3.00 27.62 45.81
N CYS A 60 -4.21 27.36 45.30
CA CYS A 60 -5.42 28.05 45.75
C CYS A 60 -6.62 27.12 45.54
N GLN A 61 -6.99 26.44 46.62
CA GLN A 61 -8.34 25.95 46.84
C GLN A 61 -9.31 27.13 46.77
N LEU A 62 -10.50 26.96 46.19
CA LEU A 62 -11.71 27.13 46.98
C LEU A 62 -12.95 26.61 46.23
N SER A 63 -13.58 25.67 46.91
CA SER A 63 -14.96 25.26 46.88
C SER A 63 -15.98 26.39 46.78
N HIS A 64 -17.15 26.06 46.20
CA HIS A 64 -18.52 26.32 46.67
C HIS A 64 -19.45 26.06 45.47
N ALA A 65 -20.67 25.54 45.54
CA ALA A 65 -21.52 24.94 46.55
C ALA A 65 -22.89 24.82 45.85
N LEU A 66 -23.59 23.69 46.01
CA LEU A 66 -25.07 23.60 46.11
C LEU A 66 -25.91 24.03 44.86
N SER A 67 -27.11 23.57 44.54
CA SER A 67 -28.01 22.48 44.96
C SER A 67 -29.22 22.56 44.01
N ASP A 68 -29.59 21.42 43.43
CA ASP A 68 -30.96 20.85 43.39
C ASP A 68 -32.18 21.56 42.72
N PRO A 69 -33.26 20.78 42.42
CA PRO A 69 -34.13 20.92 41.26
C PRO A 69 -35.55 21.45 41.58
N ALA A 70 -36.28 21.92 40.56
CA ALA A 70 -37.74 21.97 40.51
C ALA A 70 -38.18 22.25 39.05
N ALA A 71 -38.75 21.29 38.31
CA ALA A 71 -40.19 21.03 38.25
C ALA A 71 -41.06 22.28 37.96
N SER A 72 -41.67 22.36 36.77
CA SER A 72 -43.13 22.20 36.67
C SER A 72 -43.69 22.28 35.24
N LYS A 73 -44.75 21.48 35.05
CA LYS A 73 -45.94 21.68 34.21
C LYS A 73 -45.84 21.55 32.68
N THR A 74 -46.19 20.33 32.25
CA THR A 74 -47.42 20.05 31.50
C THR A 74 -47.81 21.07 30.42
N ARG A 75 -47.51 20.74 29.16
CA ARG A 75 -48.48 20.95 28.08
C ARG A 75 -48.58 19.74 27.18
N ARG A 76 -49.84 19.52 26.79
CA ARG A 76 -50.40 18.35 26.14
C ARG A 76 -49.97 18.28 24.68
N ARG A 77 -49.82 17.04 24.22
CA ARG A 77 -50.19 16.48 22.91
C ARG A 77 -49.93 17.38 21.69
N PHE A 78 -48.97 16.96 20.87
CA PHE A 78 -49.27 16.50 19.51
C PHE A 78 -48.33 15.36 19.18
N ALA A 79 -48.88 14.15 19.11
CA ALA A 79 -48.22 13.04 18.43
C ALA A 79 -48.15 13.42 16.94
N THR A 80 -46.98 13.85 16.48
CA THR A 80 -46.62 13.72 15.08
C THR A 80 -45.60 12.60 15.01
N ALA A 81 -45.95 11.56 14.27
CA ALA A 81 -45.03 10.50 13.91
C ALA A 81 -43.94 11.10 13.01
N ALA A 82 -42.86 11.60 13.61
CA ALA A 82 -41.58 11.65 12.93
C ALA A 82 -40.98 10.25 13.07
N GLY A 83 -41.19 9.42 12.05
CA GLY A 83 -40.55 8.11 11.95
C GLY A 83 -39.03 8.24 12.09
N PRO A 84 -38.31 7.13 12.39
CA PRO A 84 -36.86 7.14 12.33
C PRO A 84 -36.48 7.55 10.92
N ARG A 85 -35.90 8.74 10.78
CA ARG A 85 -35.40 9.22 9.49
C ARG A 85 -34.26 8.28 9.12
N ALA A 86 -34.55 7.36 8.22
CA ALA A 86 -33.64 6.36 7.71
C ALA A 86 -32.39 7.02 7.13
N MET A 87 -31.24 6.44 7.49
CA MET A 87 -30.03 6.24 6.68
C MET A 87 -29.74 7.29 5.58
N GLY A 88 -28.82 8.20 5.87
CA GLY A 88 -27.95 8.75 4.83
C GLY A 88 -26.80 7.77 4.61
N ARG A 89 -26.88 6.99 3.53
CA ARG A 89 -25.76 6.15 3.08
C ARG A 89 -24.63 7.09 2.66
N SER A 90 -23.44 6.86 3.20
CA SER A 90 -22.22 7.62 2.91
C SER A 90 -21.85 7.45 1.44
N ASP A 91 -22.18 8.43 0.60
CA ASP A 91 -21.75 8.43 -0.81
C ASP A 91 -20.29 8.94 -0.96
N THR A 92 -19.69 9.49 0.10
CA THR A 92 -18.28 9.87 0.18
C THR A 92 -17.49 8.83 0.97
N LYS A 93 -16.51 8.15 0.34
CA LYS A 93 -15.58 7.27 1.06
C LYS A 93 -14.70 8.09 2.01
N SER A 94 -14.35 7.50 3.15
CA SER A 94 -13.37 8.12 4.04
C SER A 94 -11.97 8.04 3.42
N ILE A 95 -11.10 9.00 3.74
CA ILE A 95 -9.70 9.04 3.25
C ILE A 95 -8.98 7.72 3.57
N GLU A 96 -9.18 7.17 4.78
CA GLU A 96 -8.60 5.88 5.19
C GLU A 96 -9.02 4.71 4.28
N GLN A 97 -10.28 4.69 3.82
CA GLN A 97 -10.77 3.67 2.89
C GLN A 97 -10.12 3.82 1.51
N LEU A 98 -9.88 5.05 1.06
CA LEU A 98 -9.20 5.34 -0.20
C LEU A 98 -7.72 4.97 -0.14
N VAL A 99 -7.06 5.20 1.00
CA VAL A 99 -5.68 4.76 1.25
C VAL A 99 -5.58 3.25 1.09
N GLU A 100 -6.51 2.49 1.68
CA GLU A 100 -6.51 1.03 1.55
C GLU A 100 -6.83 0.58 0.12
N LEU A 101 -7.77 1.25 -0.56
CA LEU A 101 -8.07 0.99 -1.97
C LEU A 101 -6.85 1.20 -2.88
N VAL A 102 -6.07 2.26 -2.64
CA VAL A 102 -4.83 2.54 -3.38
C VAL A 102 -3.81 1.42 -3.14
N LYS A 103 -3.59 1.00 -1.89
CA LYS A 103 -2.69 -0.12 -1.58
C LYS A 103 -3.11 -1.42 -2.26
N GLN A 104 -4.42 -1.71 -2.24
CA GLN A 104 -4.97 -2.89 -2.89
C GLN A 104 -4.71 -2.85 -4.40
N LYS A 105 -5.06 -1.76 -5.08
CA LYS A 105 -4.79 -1.58 -6.52
C LYS A 105 -3.31 -1.71 -6.86
N ASN A 106 -2.44 -1.11 -6.05
CA ASN A 106 -0.99 -1.18 -6.23
C ASN A 106 -0.41 -2.59 -6.00
N SER A 107 -1.15 -3.47 -5.33
CA SER A 107 -0.76 -4.87 -5.10
C SER A 107 -1.33 -5.81 -6.16
N GLU A 108 -2.53 -5.51 -6.68
CA GLU A 108 -3.18 -6.29 -7.73
C GLU A 108 -2.54 -6.09 -9.11
N HIS A 109 -2.03 -4.88 -9.37
CA HIS A 109 -1.42 -4.53 -10.64
C HIS A 109 0.08 -4.29 -10.51
N PRO A 110 0.90 -4.81 -11.44
CA PRO A 110 2.35 -4.71 -11.34
C PRO A 110 2.85 -3.28 -11.55
N VAL A 111 2.11 -2.45 -12.30
CA VAL A 111 2.38 -1.01 -12.47
C VAL A 111 1.07 -0.26 -12.39
N VAL A 112 1.03 0.78 -11.57
CA VAL A 112 -0.11 1.69 -11.44
C VAL A 112 0.38 3.12 -11.62
N VAL A 113 -0.31 3.89 -12.46
CA VAL A 113 -0.02 5.29 -12.73
C VAL A 113 -1.25 6.11 -12.40
N TYR A 114 -1.12 6.95 -11.37
CA TYR A 114 -2.12 7.96 -11.05
C TYR A 114 -1.84 9.23 -11.85
N SER A 115 -2.81 9.66 -12.64
CA SER A 115 -2.69 10.77 -13.59
C SER A 115 -3.93 11.64 -13.66
N LYS A 116 -3.85 12.72 -14.45
CA LYS A 116 -5.01 13.43 -14.96
C LYS A 116 -4.97 13.48 -16.48
N THR A 117 -6.13 13.49 -17.12
CA THR A 117 -6.27 13.41 -18.59
C THR A 117 -5.56 14.56 -19.32
N TRP A 118 -5.60 15.76 -18.76
CA TRP A 118 -5.06 16.99 -19.37
C TRP A 118 -3.57 17.25 -19.07
N CYS A 119 -2.93 16.44 -18.23
CA CYS A 119 -1.57 16.73 -17.76
C CYS A 119 -0.50 16.23 -18.76
N PRO A 120 0.38 17.11 -19.29
CA PRO A 120 1.40 16.72 -20.25
C PRO A 120 2.44 15.75 -19.67
N TYR A 121 2.85 15.95 -18.42
CA TYR A 121 3.80 15.05 -17.74
C TYR A 121 3.24 13.63 -17.57
N CYS A 122 1.94 13.51 -17.35
CA CYS A 122 1.27 12.21 -17.31
C CYS A 122 1.30 11.51 -18.66
N MET A 123 1.07 12.26 -19.75
CA MET A 123 1.14 11.71 -21.12
C MET A 123 2.55 11.20 -21.45
N ASP A 124 3.59 11.90 -21.02
CA ASP A 124 4.97 11.49 -21.26
C ASP A 124 5.33 10.20 -20.51
N VAL A 125 4.89 10.04 -19.25
CA VAL A 125 5.07 8.80 -18.49
C VAL A 125 4.32 7.64 -19.15
N LYS A 126 3.06 7.84 -19.53
CA LYS A 126 2.26 6.82 -20.24
C LYS A 126 2.96 6.40 -21.53
N ARG A 127 3.40 7.37 -22.34
CA ARG A 127 4.14 7.11 -23.58
C ARG A 127 5.44 6.36 -23.34
N LEU A 128 6.20 6.71 -22.31
CA LEU A 128 7.44 6.03 -21.95
C LEU A 128 7.17 4.55 -21.60
N LEU A 129 6.21 4.28 -20.74
CA LEU A 129 5.85 2.93 -20.32
C LEU A 129 5.24 2.13 -21.50
N SER A 130 4.45 2.76 -22.38
CA SER A 130 3.92 2.11 -23.58
C SER A 130 5.02 1.72 -24.55
N LYS A 131 6.05 2.56 -24.74
CA LYS A 131 7.24 2.23 -25.56
C LYS A 131 8.01 1.02 -25.00
N LEU A 132 7.93 0.81 -23.69
CA LEU A 132 8.55 -0.34 -23.02
C LEU A 132 7.66 -1.59 -23.03
N HIS A 133 6.49 -1.55 -23.69
CA HIS A 133 5.52 -2.65 -23.79
C HIS A 133 5.10 -3.17 -22.41
N THR A 134 4.93 -2.26 -21.46
CA THR A 134 4.60 -2.58 -20.07
C THR A 134 3.09 -2.62 -19.86
N ASN A 135 2.59 -3.65 -19.17
CA ASN A 135 1.21 -3.69 -18.71
C ASN A 135 1.05 -2.75 -17.49
N MET A 136 0.36 -1.62 -17.69
CA MET A 136 0.15 -0.61 -16.66
C MET A 136 -1.34 -0.31 -16.49
N LEU A 137 -1.77 -0.12 -15.24
CA LEU A 137 -3.07 0.45 -14.92
C LEU A 137 -2.92 1.98 -14.85
N VAL A 138 -3.76 2.70 -15.59
CA VAL A 138 -3.88 4.15 -15.50
C VAL A 138 -5.12 4.49 -14.70
N VAL A 139 -4.97 5.30 -13.66
CA VAL A 139 -6.08 5.84 -12.86
C VAL A 139 -6.12 7.34 -13.08
N GLU A 140 -7.12 7.80 -13.82
CA GLU A 140 -7.38 9.23 -14.02
C GLU A 140 -8.15 9.78 -12.83
N LEU A 141 -7.55 10.71 -12.11
CA LEU A 141 -8.15 11.31 -10.91
C LEU A 141 -9.32 12.24 -11.26
N ASP A 142 -9.24 12.95 -12.39
CA ASP A 142 -10.22 13.94 -12.83
C ASP A 142 -11.55 13.32 -13.32
N GLU A 143 -11.58 12.02 -13.57
CA GLU A 143 -12.79 11.28 -13.92
C GLU A 143 -13.54 10.75 -12.68
N LEU A 144 -12.93 10.86 -11.49
CA LEU A 144 -13.49 10.37 -10.23
C LEU A 144 -14.17 11.50 -9.46
N VAL A 145 -15.29 11.17 -8.81
CA VAL A 145 -16.02 12.12 -7.96
C VAL A 145 -15.23 12.51 -6.70
N GLU A 146 -14.36 11.60 -6.22
CA GLU A 146 -13.56 11.73 -5.00
C GLU A 146 -12.10 12.12 -5.31
N GLU A 147 -11.90 13.06 -6.25
CA GLU A 147 -10.56 13.48 -6.70
C GLU A 147 -9.71 14.01 -5.54
N ASP A 148 -10.25 14.93 -4.74
CA ASP A 148 -9.55 15.60 -3.66
C ASP A 148 -9.17 14.61 -2.54
N GLU A 149 -10.11 13.75 -2.15
CA GLU A 149 -9.89 12.74 -1.11
C GLU A 149 -8.89 11.67 -1.57
N LEU A 150 -8.90 11.30 -2.85
CA LEU A 150 -7.92 10.37 -3.41
C LEU A 150 -6.53 11.00 -3.50
N GLN A 151 -6.44 12.29 -3.83
CA GLN A 151 -5.18 13.02 -3.85
C GLN A 151 -4.59 13.19 -2.44
N GLU A 152 -5.43 13.39 -1.42
CA GLU A 152 -5.02 13.37 -0.01
C GLU A 152 -4.57 11.97 0.42
N ALA A 153 -5.30 10.92 0.07
CA ALA A 153 -4.91 9.54 0.36
C ALA A 153 -3.55 9.16 -0.27
N LEU A 154 -3.28 9.63 -1.50
CA LEU A 154 -1.99 9.46 -2.15
C LEU A 154 -0.88 10.24 -1.43
N TYR A 155 -1.18 11.43 -0.91
CA TYR A 155 -0.25 12.21 -0.10
C TYR A 155 0.08 11.51 1.22
N ASP A 156 -0.91 10.97 1.92
CA ASP A 156 -0.70 10.22 3.16
C ASP A 156 0.20 8.99 2.95
N LEU A 157 0.08 8.34 1.79
CA LEU A 157 0.88 7.16 1.42
C LEU A 157 2.31 7.50 0.97
N THR A 158 2.48 8.58 0.22
CA THR A 158 3.72 8.83 -0.53
C THR A 158 4.45 10.11 -0.13
N GLY A 159 3.77 11.00 0.58
CA GLY A 159 4.21 12.38 0.81
C GLY A 159 4.13 13.27 -0.43
N GLN A 160 3.55 12.81 -1.54
CA GLN A 160 3.52 13.53 -2.82
C GLN A 160 2.07 13.81 -3.28
N ARG A 161 1.69 15.09 -3.35
CA ARG A 161 0.40 15.54 -3.90
C ARG A 161 0.41 15.71 -5.43
N THR A 162 1.58 15.78 -6.04
CA THR A 162 1.71 16.07 -7.47
C THR A 162 1.45 14.82 -8.30
N ILE A 163 0.79 15.00 -9.44
CA ILE A 163 0.72 14.01 -10.51
C ILE A 163 1.85 14.23 -11.54
N PRO A 164 2.28 13.20 -12.28
CA PRO A 164 1.93 11.79 -12.11
C PRO A 164 2.50 11.20 -10.81
N ASN A 165 1.83 10.19 -10.26
CA ASN A 165 2.35 9.37 -9.15
C ASN A 165 2.41 7.91 -9.61
N VAL A 166 3.62 7.34 -9.65
CA VAL A 166 3.91 6.03 -10.27
C VAL A 166 4.28 5.00 -9.22
N PHE A 167 3.62 3.85 -9.29
CA PHE A 167 3.91 2.68 -8.47
C PHE A 167 4.33 1.49 -9.35
N ILE A 168 5.36 0.77 -8.93
CA ILE A 168 5.86 -0.45 -9.58
C ILE A 168 6.05 -1.53 -8.52
N GLY A 169 5.39 -2.67 -8.66
CA GLY A 169 5.42 -3.78 -7.70
C GLY A 169 5.04 -3.35 -6.28
N GLY A 170 4.02 -2.51 -6.15
CA GLY A 170 3.59 -1.93 -4.87
C GLY A 170 4.50 -0.85 -4.28
N LYS A 171 5.65 -0.54 -4.89
CA LYS A 171 6.60 0.48 -4.41
C LYS A 171 6.37 1.81 -5.11
N HIS A 172 6.37 2.90 -4.35
CA HIS A 172 6.30 4.26 -4.88
C HIS A 172 7.63 4.65 -5.54
N ILE A 173 7.56 5.06 -6.81
CA ILE A 173 8.73 5.48 -7.60
C ILE A 173 8.87 7.01 -7.63
N GLY A 174 7.75 7.74 -7.56
CA GLY A 174 7.69 9.18 -7.68
C GLY A 174 6.93 9.65 -8.90
N GLY A 175 7.25 10.86 -9.38
CA GLY A 175 6.64 11.43 -10.58
C GLY A 175 7.40 11.22 -11.88
N CYS A 176 7.14 12.11 -12.84
CA CYS A 176 7.69 12.03 -14.19
C CYS A 176 9.23 12.06 -14.18
N ASP A 177 9.83 13.03 -13.49
CA ASP A 177 11.28 13.18 -13.43
C ASP A 177 11.98 11.97 -12.83
N ALA A 178 11.41 11.40 -11.76
CA ALA A 178 11.95 10.21 -11.11
C ALA A 178 11.90 8.99 -12.05
N THR A 179 10.80 8.82 -12.78
CA THR A 179 10.60 7.71 -13.72
C THR A 179 11.54 7.83 -14.92
N VAL A 180 11.64 9.03 -15.51
CA VAL A 180 12.56 9.31 -16.63
C VAL A 180 14.01 9.13 -16.17
N ALA A 181 14.38 9.63 -15.00
CA ALA A 181 15.73 9.46 -14.46
C ALA A 181 16.08 7.97 -14.25
N LEU A 182 15.14 7.13 -13.80
CA LEU A 182 15.37 5.69 -13.68
C LEU A 182 15.51 5.00 -15.03
N HIS A 183 14.76 5.45 -16.03
CA HIS A 183 14.91 4.95 -17.40
C HIS A 183 16.28 5.28 -17.98
N MET A 184 16.73 6.53 -17.83
CA MET A 184 18.06 6.97 -18.29
C MET A 184 19.20 6.23 -17.57
N LYS A 185 19.00 5.87 -16.30
CA LYS A 185 19.93 5.05 -15.53
C LYS A 185 19.88 3.55 -15.88
N GLY A 186 19.00 3.12 -16.79
CA GLY A 186 18.82 1.71 -17.16
C GLY A 186 18.20 0.84 -16.04
N LYS A 187 17.69 1.44 -14.96
CA LYS A 187 17.13 0.72 -13.80
C LYS A 187 15.64 0.44 -13.93
N LEU A 188 14.93 1.18 -14.77
CA LEU A 188 13.49 1.03 -14.92
C LEU A 188 13.09 -0.34 -15.48
N VAL A 189 13.77 -0.82 -16.53
CA VAL A 189 13.44 -2.11 -17.16
C VAL A 189 13.62 -3.31 -16.22
N PRO A 190 14.73 -3.42 -15.44
CA PRO A 190 14.85 -4.45 -14.42
C PRO A 190 13.72 -4.42 -13.37
N LEU A 191 13.32 -3.24 -12.90
CA LEU A 191 12.25 -3.11 -11.91
C LEU A 191 10.89 -3.56 -12.47
N LEU A 192 10.62 -3.24 -13.74
CA LEU A 192 9.41 -3.69 -14.43
C LEU A 192 9.38 -5.20 -14.64
N ALA A 193 10.54 -5.81 -14.95
CA ALA A 193 10.66 -7.25 -15.08
C ALA A 193 10.50 -7.96 -13.73
N GLU A 194 11.08 -7.43 -12.65
CA GLU A 194 10.92 -7.95 -11.29
C GLU A 194 9.45 -7.89 -10.83
N ALA A 195 8.73 -6.84 -11.21
CA ALA A 195 7.30 -6.70 -10.94
C ALA A 195 6.41 -7.58 -11.84
N GLY A 196 6.95 -8.26 -12.85
CA GLY A 196 6.18 -9.04 -13.82
C GLY A 196 5.34 -8.19 -14.79
N ALA A 197 5.70 -6.92 -14.97
CA ALA A 197 4.96 -5.99 -15.83
C ALA A 197 5.37 -6.07 -17.32
N LYS A 198 6.42 -6.82 -17.62
CA LYS A 198 7.04 -6.95 -18.94
C LYS A 198 7.24 -8.42 -19.25
N GLU A 199 6.68 -8.86 -20.37
CA GLU A 199 6.91 -10.19 -20.96
C GLU A 199 8.06 -10.19 -21.97
#